data_AF-E3BJZ1-F1
#
_entry.id   AF-E3BJZ1-F1
#
_cell.length_a   1.000
_cell.length_b   1.000
_cell.length_c   1.000
_cell.angle_alpha   90.00
_cell.angle_beta   90.00
_cell.angle_gamma   90.00
#
_symmetry.space_group_name_H-M   'P 1'
#
loop_
_entity.id
_entity.type
_entity.pdbx_description
1 polymer ?
#
loop_
_entity_poly.entity_id
_entity_poly.type
_entity_poly.pdbx_seq_one_letter_code
_entity_poly.pdbx_strand_id
1 'polypeptide(L)'
;MNSVIDLAEYICKFIIYIRPEYSSITEVPLNDTLDDLGIESMDIVELQVCLLDEHHFDLSDYAHENIFNKTILELSELIFDDICQAA
;
A
#
# COMPACT_ATOMS: atom_id res chain seq x y z
N MET A 1 2.02 -5.44 12.56
CA MET A 1 2.71 -4.46 11.70
C MET A 1 3.36 -3.46 12.63
N ASN A 2 4.69 -3.42 12.71
CA ASN A 2 5.42 -2.73 13.77
C ASN A 2 6.23 -1.52 13.26
N SER A 3 6.30 -1.32 11.94
CA SER A 3 7.02 -0.22 11.33
C SER A 3 6.44 0.17 9.96
N VAL A 4 6.76 1.37 9.48
CA VAL A 4 6.52 1.81 8.09
C VAL A 4 7.14 0.84 7.08
N ILE A 5 8.29 0.26 7.41
CA ILE A 5 8.99 -0.71 6.54
C ILE A 5 8.17 -2.00 6.40
N ASP A 6 7.55 -2.48 7.49
CA ASP A 6 6.69 -3.67 7.43
C ASP A 6 5.49 -3.44 6.49
N LEU A 7 4.92 -2.23 6.50
CA LEU A 7 3.84 -1.80 5.61
C LEU A 7 4.29 -1.74 4.14
N ALA A 8 5.45 -1.13 3.90
CA ALA A 8 6.01 -1.05 2.56
C ALA A 8 6.28 -2.46 2.00
N GLU A 9 6.85 -3.36 2.81
CA GLU A 9 7.04 -4.76 2.41
C GLU A 9 5.72 -5.48 2.13
N TYR A 10 4.67 -5.19 2.89
CA TYR A 10 3.34 -5.75 2.67
C TYR A 10 2.75 -5.29 1.33
N ILE A 11 2.77 -3.98 1.07
CA ILE A 11 2.29 -3.39 -0.17
C ILE A 11 3.11 -3.92 -1.36
N CYS A 12 4.44 -4.07 -1.24
CA CYS A 12 5.25 -4.68 -2.28
C CYS A 12 4.87 -6.14 -2.57
N LYS A 13 4.56 -6.94 -1.54
CA LYS A 13 4.08 -8.33 -1.73
C LYS A 13 2.75 -8.37 -2.45
N PHE A 14 1.85 -7.43 -2.12
CA PHE A 14 0.58 -7.27 -2.85
C PHE A 14 0.83 -6.92 -4.32
N ILE A 15 1.70 -5.94 -4.60
CA ILE A 15 2.03 -5.55 -5.97
C ILE A 15 2.60 -6.73 -6.76
N ILE A 16 3.54 -7.49 -6.19
CA ILE A 16 4.11 -8.70 -6.84
C ILE A 16 3.01 -9.73 -7.17
N TYR A 17 1.99 -9.85 -6.33
CA TYR A 17 0.87 -10.76 -6.56
C TYR A 17 0.02 -10.36 -7.79
N ILE A 18 -0.19 -9.06 -8.01
CA ILE A 18 -0.99 -8.54 -9.14
C ILE A 18 -0.17 -8.17 -10.39
N ARG A 19 1.14 -8.00 -10.25
CA ARG A 19 2.09 -7.58 -11.29
C ARG A 19 3.22 -8.62 -11.41
N PRO A 20 3.03 -9.69 -12.19
CA PRO A 20 3.96 -10.82 -12.29
C PRO A 20 5.31 -10.44 -12.94
N GLU A 21 5.46 -9.23 -13.47
CA GLU A 21 6.73 -8.67 -13.91
C GLU A 21 7.72 -8.45 -12.76
N TYR A 22 7.24 -8.30 -11.52
CA TYR A 22 8.06 -8.23 -10.33
C TYR A 22 8.17 -9.63 -9.70
N SER A 23 9.39 -10.06 -9.40
CA SER A 23 9.66 -11.37 -8.80
C SER A 23 10.15 -11.28 -7.34
N SER A 24 10.53 -10.08 -6.90
CA SER A 24 11.01 -9.82 -5.54
C SER A 24 10.71 -8.40 -5.09
N ILE A 25 10.64 -8.18 -3.77
CA ILE A 25 10.38 -6.86 -3.15
C ILE A 25 11.42 -5.83 -3.59
N THR A 26 12.67 -6.24 -3.81
CA THR A 26 13.76 -5.36 -4.23
C THR A 26 13.63 -4.85 -5.67
N GLU A 27 12.74 -5.45 -6.47
CA GLU A 27 12.47 -5.01 -7.85
C GLU A 27 11.33 -3.99 -7.93
N VAL A 28 10.51 -3.86 -6.87
CA VAL A 28 9.39 -2.91 -6.84
C VAL A 28 9.95 -1.52 -6.51
N PRO A 29 9.81 -0.53 -7.40
CA PRO A 29 10.35 0.81 -7.18
C PRO A 29 9.52 1.55 -6.12
N LEU A 30 10.07 1.67 -4.92
CA LEU A 30 9.39 2.28 -3.76
C LEU A 30 9.08 3.78 -3.92
N ASN A 31 9.79 4.46 -4.83
CA ASN A 31 9.65 5.89 -5.09
C ASN A 31 8.73 6.20 -6.28
N ASP A 32 8.25 5.18 -6.98
CA ASP A 32 7.28 5.34 -8.06
C ASP A 32 5.89 5.42 -7.43
N THR A 33 5.01 6.21 -8.05
CA THR A 33 3.64 6.29 -7.59
C THR A 33 2.89 5.00 -7.91
N LEU A 34 1.77 4.75 -7.23
CA LEU A 34 0.93 3.61 -7.56
C LEU A 34 0.43 3.68 -9.02
N ASP A 35 0.17 4.87 -9.57
CA ASP A 35 -0.17 5.07 -10.97
C ASP A 35 0.99 4.70 -11.91
N ASP A 36 2.23 5.08 -11.57
CA ASP A 36 3.43 4.69 -12.34
C ASP A 36 3.66 3.17 -12.34
N LEU A 37 3.30 2.51 -11.24
CA LEU A 37 3.31 1.06 -11.07
C LEU A 37 2.12 0.37 -11.77
N GLY A 38 1.25 1.16 -12.40
CA GLY A 38 0.06 0.73 -13.12
C GLY A 38 -1.04 0.19 -12.23
N ILE A 39 -1.06 0.52 -10.94
CA ILE A 39 -2.07 0.04 -9.98
C ILE A 39 -3.42 0.67 -10.29
N GLU A 40 -4.42 -0.17 -10.54
CA GLU A 40 -5.75 0.28 -10.93
C GLU A 40 -6.69 0.40 -9.73
N SER A 41 -7.86 1.00 -9.92
CA SER A 41 -8.83 1.17 -8.83
C SER A 41 -9.33 -0.14 -8.23
N MET A 42 -9.39 -1.22 -9.03
CA MET A 42 -9.74 -2.54 -8.50
C MET A 42 -8.65 -3.09 -7.58
N ASP A 43 -7.38 -2.89 -7.95
CA ASP A 43 -6.23 -3.30 -7.15
C ASP A 43 -6.21 -2.57 -5.79
N ILE A 44 -6.56 -1.28 -5.76
CA ILE A 44 -6.69 -0.53 -4.50
C ILE A 44 -7.82 -1.06 -3.61
N VAL A 45 -8.95 -1.43 -4.20
CA VAL A 45 -10.06 -2.05 -3.44
C VAL A 45 -9.63 -3.39 -2.86
N GLU A 46 -8.89 -4.20 -3.61
CA GLU A 46 -8.32 -5.46 -3.10
C GLU A 46 -7.32 -5.20 -1.95
N LEU A 47 -6.41 -4.24 -2.11
CA LEU A 47 -5.49 -3.84 -1.05
C LEU A 47 -6.23 -3.37 0.21
N GLN A 48 -7.30 -2.59 0.05
CA GLN A 48 -8.14 -2.14 1.17
C GLN A 48 -8.76 -3.33 1.92
N VAL A 49 -9.32 -4.31 1.20
CA VAL A 49 -9.90 -5.51 1.82
C VAL A 49 -8.84 -6.27 2.61
N CYS A 50 -7.66 -6.46 2.01
CA CYS A 50 -6.53 -7.12 2.66
C CYS A 50 -6.08 -6.39 3.95
N LEU A 51 -5.96 -5.06 3.92
CA LEU A 51 -5.62 -4.24 5.09
C LEU A 51 -6.70 -4.28 6.18
N LEU A 52 -7.97 -4.28 5.78
CA LEU A 52 -9.09 -4.34 6.72
C LEU A 52 -9.16 -5.70 7.42
N ASP A 53 -9.04 -6.80 6.66
CA ASP A 53 -9.14 -8.17 7.19
C ASP A 53 -7.93 -8.53 8.07
N GLU A 54 -6.71 -8.15 7.67
CA GLU A 54 -5.48 -8.56 8.37
C GLU A 54 -5.05 -7.57 9.48
N HIS A 55 -5.36 -6.28 9.30
CA HIS A 55 -4.83 -5.22 10.14
C HIS A 55 -5.91 -4.31 10.73
N HIS A 56 -7.20 -4.57 10.47
CA HIS A 56 -8.33 -3.75 10.93
C HIS A 56 -8.19 -2.28 10.53
N PHE A 57 -7.53 -2.03 9.39
CA PHE A 57 -7.27 -0.70 8.86
C PHE A 57 -8.17 -0.43 7.65
N ASP A 58 -8.91 0.67 7.68
CA ASP A 58 -9.82 1.06 6.60
C ASP A 58 -9.19 2.12 5.70
N LEU A 59 -8.66 1.70 4.54
CA LEU A 59 -8.07 2.60 3.57
C LEU A 59 -9.10 3.53 2.90
N SER A 60 -10.42 3.25 2.99
CA SER A 60 -11.43 4.11 2.34
C SER A 60 -11.52 5.51 2.94
N ASP A 61 -11.07 5.70 4.17
CA ASP A 61 -10.96 7.02 4.77
C ASP A 61 -10.01 7.92 3.96
N TYR A 62 -9.08 7.33 3.19
CA TYR A 62 -8.11 8.03 2.35
C TYR A 62 -8.52 8.16 0.88
N ALA A 63 -9.75 7.81 0.52
CA ALA A 63 -10.22 7.90 -0.87
C ALA A 63 -10.10 9.33 -1.46
N HIS A 64 -10.08 10.35 -0.61
CA HIS A 64 -9.93 11.75 -0.99
C HIS A 64 -8.47 12.21 -1.16
N GLU A 65 -7.49 11.42 -0.71
CA GLU A 65 -6.07 11.78 -0.71
C GLU A 65 -5.33 11.49 -2.03
N ASN A 66 -6.06 11.11 -3.08
CA ASN A 66 -5.50 10.72 -4.36
C ASN A 66 -4.38 9.66 -4.22
N ILE A 67 -4.75 8.52 -3.62
CA ILE A 67 -3.84 7.41 -3.29
C ILE A 67 -2.98 6.98 -4.48
N PHE A 68 -3.50 7.07 -5.71
CA PHE A 68 -2.75 6.74 -6.93
C PHE A 68 -1.47 7.55 -7.13
N ASN A 69 -1.45 8.81 -6.66
CA ASN A 69 -0.29 9.69 -6.78
C ASN A 69 0.69 9.56 -5.61
N LYS A 70 0.45 8.65 -4.66
CA LYS A 70 1.37 8.38 -3.56
C LYS A 70 2.35 7.30 -3.97
N THR A 71 3.58 7.45 -3.52
CA THR A 71 4.58 6.37 -3.54
C THR A 71 4.24 5.29 -2.51
N ILE A 72 4.86 4.12 -2.63
CA ILE A 72 4.67 3.03 -1.63
C ILE A 72 5.07 3.51 -0.24
N LEU A 73 6.16 4.29 -0.14
CA LEU A 73 6.62 4.84 1.14
C LEU A 73 5.62 5.85 1.71
N GLU A 74 5.16 6.80 0.91
CA GLU A 74 4.19 7.80 1.37
C GLU A 74 2.86 7.16 1.79
N LEU A 75 2.41 6.14 1.06
CA LEU A 75 1.22 5.37 1.45
C LEU A 75 1.46 4.60 2.77
N SER A 76 2.64 4.01 2.93
CA SER A 76 3.00 3.29 4.15
C SER A 76 3.07 4.21 5.37
N GLU A 77 3.65 5.40 5.21
CA GLU A 77 3.70 6.43 6.26
C GLU A 77 2.30 6.89 6.64
N LEU A 78 1.45 7.17 5.66
CA LEU A 78 0.05 7.57 5.87
C LEU A 78 -0.72 6.54 6.70
N ILE A 79 -0.63 5.27 6.32
CA ILE A 79 -1.31 4.17 7.02
C ILE A 79 -0.71 3.98 8.43
N PHE A 80 0.62 4.02 8.56
CA PHE A 80 1.30 3.78 9.82
C PHE A 80 1.02 4.86 10.86
N ASP A 81 1.04 6.13 10.44
CA ASP A 81 0.76 7.27 11.31
C ASP A 81 -0.64 7.17 11.92
N ASP A 82 -1.62 6.72 11.15
CA ASP A 82 -3.00 6.58 11.60
C ASP A 82 -3.19 5.38 12.53
N ILE A 83 -2.56 4.24 12.22
CA ILE A 83 -2.51 3.08 13.12
C ILE A 83 -1.86 3.47 14.47
N CYS A 84 -0.81 4.29 14.45
CA CYS A 84 -0.11 4.73 15.66
C CYS A 84 -0.87 5.80 16.44
N GLN A 85 -1.68 6.65 15.79
CA GLN A 85 -2.51 7.65 16.45
C GLN A 85 -3.79 7.03 17.06
N ALA A 86 -4.24 5.89 16.55
CA ALA A 86 -5.40 5.15 17.05
C ALA A 86 -5.10 4.22 18.25
N ALA A 87 -3.81 4.01 18.60
CA ALA A 87 -3.35 3.11 19.68
C ALA A 87 -3.12 3.83 21.02
#